data_AF-A0A4R5KXT5-F1
#
_entry.id   AF-A0A4R5KXT5-F1
#
_cell.length_a   1.000
_cell.length_b   1.000
_cell.length_c   1.000
_cell.angle_alpha   90.00
_cell.angle_beta   90.00
_cell.angle_gamma   90.00
#
_symmetry.space_group_name_H-M   'P 1'
#
loop_
_entity.id
_entity.type
_entity.pdbx_description
1 polymer ?
#
loop_
_entity_poly.entity_id
_entity_poly.type
_entity_poly.pdbx_seq_one_letter_code
_entity_poly.pdbx_strand_id
1 'polypeptide(L)'
;MLSKGLEDQLVERFPWTADTAIFVDAGWYQLIWNMFEELEPFRVNLEVREINEKYGAMIIDYREKEECPTEVTTIIRKYVLLSDKTCEVCGADGRIRVLKGWQTAYCDPCFKSAQDEHLKRLAELKARDIENFNGLCFTCSSTGTLRELGNEVRRGYCDPCYEKHLLDQEFLNFRGGLFWKDQEQLRQEILQRFSWAEVKNDNGNGKGYLAPFFCNKGWFLLIWRMLSEIEELFKEKNLPIDVHINEVSEKYGEMRVWVSSDIIPDLVQGIVDKYEKLSRETCKECGEKGSNQNVKSAPYCEPHLISELNRMV
;
A
#
# COMPACT_ATOMS: atom_id res chain seq x y z
N MET A 1 31.06 -7.48 -9.58
CA MET A 1 32.43 -7.98 -9.86
C MET A 1 33.34 -7.87 -8.64
N LEU A 2 33.19 -6.85 -7.78
CA LEU A 2 33.90 -6.74 -6.49
C LEU A 2 33.40 -7.75 -5.42
N SER A 3 32.10 -8.07 -5.38
CA SER A 3 31.50 -8.99 -4.38
C SER A 3 32.04 -10.41 -4.48
N LYS A 4 32.16 -10.96 -5.69
CA LYS A 4 32.64 -12.33 -5.91
C LYS A 4 34.03 -12.58 -5.32
N GLY A 5 34.93 -11.60 -5.41
CA GLY A 5 36.27 -11.71 -4.80
C GLY A 5 36.26 -11.62 -3.27
N LEU A 6 35.23 -11.03 -2.66
CA LEU A 6 35.07 -10.98 -1.20
C LEU A 6 34.41 -12.25 -0.67
N GLU A 7 33.44 -12.81 -1.40
CA GLU A 7 32.85 -14.12 -1.11
C GLU A 7 33.92 -15.22 -1.14
N ASP A 8 34.76 -15.24 -2.18
CA ASP A 8 35.86 -16.19 -2.29
C ASP A 8 36.83 -16.10 -1.08
N GLN A 9 37.15 -14.88 -0.62
CA GLN A 9 37.99 -14.65 0.56
C GLN A 9 37.31 -15.13 1.87
N LEU A 10 36.01 -14.92 2.00
CA LEU A 10 35.25 -15.43 3.15
C LEU A 10 35.27 -16.95 3.18
N VAL A 11 35.03 -17.61 2.05
CA VAL A 11 35.02 -19.08 1.96
C VAL A 11 36.42 -19.67 2.19
N GLU A 12 37.47 -19.01 1.69
CA GLU A 12 38.85 -19.43 1.96
C GLU A 12 39.17 -19.38 3.47
N ARG A 13 38.70 -18.33 4.16
CA ARG A 13 38.93 -18.16 5.60
C ARG A 13 38.03 -19.03 6.47
N PHE A 14 36.77 -19.18 6.07
CA PHE A 14 35.69 -19.86 6.79
C PHE A 14 35.04 -20.93 5.88
N PRO A 15 35.70 -22.08 5.63
CA PRO A 15 35.19 -23.07 4.68
C PRO A 15 33.81 -23.63 5.04
N TRP A 16 33.38 -23.53 6.30
CA TRP A 16 32.06 -23.98 6.75
C TRP A 16 30.90 -23.08 6.26
N THR A 17 31.19 -21.90 5.70
CA THR A 17 30.19 -20.99 5.12
C THR A 17 30.14 -21.05 3.60
N ALA A 18 30.73 -22.07 2.97
CA ALA A 18 30.81 -22.19 1.51
C ALA A 18 29.43 -22.22 0.82
N ASP A 19 28.42 -22.74 1.52
CA ASP A 19 27.05 -22.83 1.02
C ASP A 19 26.17 -21.63 1.44
N THR A 20 26.73 -20.65 2.16
CA THR A 20 25.99 -19.46 2.59
C THR A 20 25.77 -18.52 1.40
N ALA A 21 24.50 -18.24 1.08
CA ALA A 21 24.17 -17.25 0.07
C ALA A 21 24.21 -15.83 0.67
N ILE A 22 24.97 -14.92 0.05
CA ILE A 22 25.16 -13.55 0.54
C ILE A 22 24.61 -12.56 -0.49
N PHE A 23 23.53 -11.86 -0.12
CA PHE A 23 22.84 -10.86 -0.94
C PHE A 23 22.88 -9.48 -0.27
N VAL A 24 24.09 -8.98 -0.05
CA VAL A 24 24.36 -7.67 0.56
C VAL A 24 25.44 -6.91 -0.21
N ASP A 25 25.49 -5.60 0.00
CA ASP A 25 26.52 -4.75 -0.60
C ASP A 25 27.87 -4.84 0.13
N ALA A 26 28.93 -4.41 -0.57
CA ALA A 26 30.32 -4.60 -0.17
C ALA A 26 30.68 -3.99 1.20
N GLY A 27 29.99 -2.94 1.62
CA GLY A 27 30.25 -2.24 2.88
C GLY A 27 29.97 -3.06 4.13
N TRP A 28 29.17 -4.12 4.03
CA TRP A 28 28.88 -5.01 5.16
C TRP A 28 29.76 -6.25 5.23
N TYR A 29 30.64 -6.50 4.26
CA TYR A 29 31.49 -7.69 4.28
C TYR A 29 32.43 -7.75 5.48
N GLN A 30 32.91 -6.61 5.97
CA GLN A 30 33.71 -6.59 7.21
C GLN A 30 32.89 -7.00 8.43
N LEU A 31 31.60 -6.66 8.49
CA LEU A 31 30.71 -7.11 9.55
C LEU A 31 30.50 -8.62 9.47
N ILE A 32 30.28 -9.16 8.26
CA ILE A 32 30.12 -10.60 8.03
C ILE A 32 31.40 -11.34 8.43
N TRP A 33 32.57 -10.82 8.05
CA TRP A 33 33.86 -11.39 8.44
C TRP A 33 34.00 -11.50 9.96
N ASN A 34 33.82 -10.38 10.66
CA ASN A 34 33.96 -10.35 12.12
C ASN A 34 32.91 -11.24 12.81
N MET A 35 31.70 -11.30 12.24
CA MET A 35 30.66 -12.21 12.70
C MET A 35 31.07 -13.67 12.56
N PHE A 36 31.60 -14.07 11.40
CA PHE A 36 32.07 -15.44 11.18
C PHE A 36 33.26 -15.79 12.09
N GLU A 37 34.15 -14.84 12.40
CA GLU A 37 35.20 -15.06 13.42
C GLU A 37 34.62 -15.36 14.80
N GLU A 38 33.59 -14.62 15.22
CA GLU A 38 32.91 -14.85 16.50
C GLU A 38 32.06 -16.13 16.50
N LEU A 39 31.54 -16.56 15.34
CA LEU A 39 30.75 -17.77 15.18
C LEU A 39 31.58 -19.04 14.96
N GLU A 40 32.86 -18.92 14.61
CA GLU A 40 33.79 -20.03 14.33
C GLU A 40 33.80 -21.13 15.42
N PRO A 41 33.74 -20.83 16.74
CA PRO A 41 33.66 -21.85 17.77
C PRO A 41 32.41 -22.73 17.69
N PHE A 42 31.32 -22.24 17.08
CA PHE A 42 30.02 -22.90 16.99
C PHE A 42 29.77 -23.59 15.65
N ARG A 43 30.73 -23.54 14.70
CA ARG A 43 30.60 -24.01 13.31
C ARG A 43 30.09 -25.45 13.13
N VAL A 44 30.27 -26.33 14.12
CA VAL A 44 29.83 -27.73 14.04
C VAL A 44 28.30 -27.83 14.17
N ASN A 45 27.70 -26.98 14.98
CA ASN A 45 26.27 -27.01 15.35
C ASN A 45 25.45 -25.89 14.68
N LEU A 46 26.10 -25.05 13.88
CA LEU A 46 25.51 -23.91 13.21
C LEU A 46 25.60 -24.07 11.69
N GLU A 47 24.50 -23.81 11.00
CA GLU A 47 24.42 -23.70 9.55
C GLU A 47 23.88 -22.31 9.21
N VAL A 48 24.72 -21.40 8.74
CA VAL A 48 24.25 -20.12 8.21
C VAL A 48 23.85 -20.36 6.75
N ARG A 49 22.63 -20.00 6.38
CA ARG A 49 22.07 -20.30 5.06
C ARG A 49 22.12 -19.09 4.15
N GLU A 50 21.67 -17.97 4.66
CA GLU A 50 21.45 -16.78 3.85
C GLU A 50 21.68 -15.51 4.66
N ILE A 51 22.32 -14.52 4.04
CA ILE A 51 22.49 -13.17 4.58
C ILE A 51 21.92 -12.19 3.57
N ASN A 52 20.84 -11.51 3.93
CA ASN A 52 20.13 -10.56 3.07
C ASN A 52 20.14 -9.16 3.64
N GLU A 53 20.05 -8.15 2.79
CA GLU A 53 19.54 -6.83 3.18
C GLU A 53 18.01 -6.87 3.23
N LYS A 54 17.43 -6.47 4.38
CA LYS A 54 16.02 -6.10 4.49
C LYS A 54 15.86 -4.92 5.44
N TYR A 55 15.10 -3.92 5.01
CA TYR A 55 14.74 -2.74 5.82
C TYR A 55 15.95 -1.91 6.28
N GLY A 56 17.05 -1.92 5.51
CA GLY A 56 18.30 -1.25 5.83
C GLY A 56 19.11 -1.96 6.91
N ALA A 57 18.89 -3.26 7.13
CA ALA A 57 19.70 -4.08 8.03
C ALA A 57 19.96 -5.46 7.43
N MET A 58 21.00 -6.13 7.92
CA MET A 58 21.24 -7.54 7.62
C MET A 58 20.18 -8.40 8.30
N ILE A 59 19.67 -9.38 7.57
CA ILE A 59 18.87 -10.49 8.08
C ILE A 59 19.64 -11.77 7.79
N ILE A 60 19.89 -12.54 8.86
CA ILE A 60 20.69 -13.75 8.81
C ILE A 60 19.75 -14.93 9.05
N ASP A 61 19.56 -15.76 8.03
CA ASP A 61 18.89 -17.06 8.16
C ASP A 61 19.92 -18.12 8.55
N TYR A 62 19.63 -18.85 9.61
CA TYR A 62 20.50 -19.89 10.12
C TYR A 62 19.68 -21.00 10.77
N ARG A 63 20.26 -22.19 10.77
CA ARG A 63 19.71 -23.38 11.39
C ARG A 63 20.65 -23.92 12.44
N GLU A 64 20.06 -24.31 13.55
CA GLU A 64 20.73 -24.98 14.66
C GLU A 64 20.51 -26.49 14.53
N LYS A 65 21.58 -27.29 14.69
CA LYS A 65 21.51 -28.76 14.55
C LYS A 65 21.20 -29.48 15.86
N GLU A 66 21.61 -28.91 17.00
CA GLU A 66 21.36 -29.36 18.38
C GLU A 66 21.01 -28.13 19.26
N GLU A 67 20.83 -28.29 20.58
CA GLU A 67 20.61 -27.15 21.50
C GLU A 67 21.72 -26.11 21.33
N CYS A 68 21.38 -24.99 20.71
CA CYS A 68 22.33 -23.95 20.39
C CYS A 68 22.53 -23.01 21.59
N PRO A 69 23.78 -22.63 21.88
CA PRO A 69 24.04 -21.66 22.94
C PRO A 69 23.37 -20.31 22.63
N THR A 70 22.80 -19.69 23.67
CA THR A 70 22.21 -18.32 23.61
C THR A 70 23.16 -17.26 23.05
N GLU A 71 24.45 -17.56 23.09
CA GLU A 71 25.57 -16.80 22.56
C GLU A 71 25.48 -16.61 21.04
N VAL A 72 25.06 -17.63 20.27
CA VAL A 72 24.92 -17.52 18.80
C VAL A 72 23.86 -16.47 18.44
N THR A 73 22.69 -16.56 19.07
CA THR A 73 21.63 -15.56 18.91
C THR A 73 22.14 -14.16 19.30
N THR A 74 22.97 -14.06 20.33
CA THR A 74 23.53 -12.78 20.80
C THR A 74 24.51 -12.18 19.79
N ILE A 75 25.40 -12.99 19.23
CA ILE A 75 26.35 -12.57 18.17
C ILE A 75 25.58 -12.13 16.94
N ILE A 76 24.62 -12.93 16.46
CA ILE A 76 23.82 -12.58 15.28
C ILE A 76 23.08 -11.25 15.51
N ARG A 77 22.38 -11.09 16.65
CA ARG A 77 21.70 -9.84 16.99
C ARG A 77 22.64 -8.63 17.02
N LYS A 78 23.84 -8.80 17.58
CA LYS A 78 24.87 -7.74 17.58
C LYS A 78 25.17 -7.26 16.16
N TYR A 79 25.40 -8.17 15.22
CA TYR A 79 25.76 -7.79 13.84
C TYR A 79 24.58 -7.25 13.01
N VAL A 80 23.36 -7.72 13.26
CA VAL A 80 22.14 -7.08 12.72
C VAL A 80 22.06 -5.61 13.19
N LEU A 81 22.28 -5.34 14.48
CA LEU A 81 22.26 -3.99 15.07
C LEU A 81 23.51 -3.13 14.78
N LEU A 82 24.53 -3.69 14.13
CA LEU A 82 25.66 -2.93 13.61
C LEU A 82 25.44 -2.55 12.15
N SER A 83 24.77 -3.42 11.39
CA SER A 83 24.46 -3.17 9.98
C SER A 83 23.54 -1.95 9.79
N ASP A 84 22.59 -1.70 10.69
CA ASP A 84 21.70 -0.53 10.64
C ASP A 84 22.42 0.84 10.78
N LYS A 85 23.63 0.80 11.33
CA LYS A 85 24.53 1.93 11.61
C LYS A 85 25.77 1.92 10.72
N THR A 86 25.85 0.99 9.78
CA THR A 86 26.99 0.85 8.88
C THR A 86 26.52 1.03 7.45
N CYS A 87 27.19 1.86 6.68
CA CYS A 87 26.86 2.07 5.28
C CYS A 87 27.01 0.76 4.49
N GLU A 88 25.93 0.27 3.89
CA GLU A 88 25.91 -0.99 3.13
C GLU A 88 26.84 -0.95 1.92
N VAL A 89 27.11 0.24 1.36
CA VAL A 89 27.98 0.40 0.17
C VAL A 89 29.47 0.44 0.54
N CYS A 90 29.85 1.18 1.58
CA CYS A 90 31.26 1.50 1.85
C CYS A 90 31.79 1.13 3.25
N GLY A 91 30.92 0.72 4.17
CA GLY A 91 31.31 0.29 5.52
C GLY A 91 31.59 1.42 6.52
N ALA A 92 31.47 2.69 6.13
CA ALA A 92 31.57 3.84 7.05
C ALA A 92 30.31 3.98 7.93
N ASP A 93 30.37 4.84 8.96
CA ASP A 93 29.21 5.15 9.80
C ASP A 93 28.00 5.61 8.97
N GLY A 94 26.93 4.83 9.08
CA GLY A 94 25.67 4.99 8.37
C GLY A 94 24.50 5.28 9.30
N ARG A 95 23.35 5.57 8.71
CA ARG A 95 22.06 5.57 9.39
C ARG A 95 20.98 5.18 8.39
N ILE A 96 19.88 4.61 8.86
CA ILE A 96 18.71 4.32 8.03
C ILE A 96 18.24 5.59 7.27
N ARG A 97 18.01 5.43 5.97
CA ARG A 97 17.43 6.42 5.05
C ARG A 97 16.30 5.76 4.27
N VAL A 98 15.50 6.60 3.62
CA VAL A 98 14.51 6.15 2.64
C VAL A 98 14.95 6.64 1.26
N LEU A 99 15.13 5.70 0.33
CA LEU A 99 15.40 5.96 -1.08
C LEU A 99 14.40 5.18 -1.94
N LYS A 100 13.62 5.88 -2.77
CA LYS A 100 12.56 5.27 -3.62
C LYS A 100 11.52 4.45 -2.83
N GLY A 101 11.23 4.85 -1.60
CA GLY A 101 10.32 4.12 -0.70
C GLY A 101 10.94 2.92 0.01
N TRP A 102 12.22 2.61 -0.22
CA TRP A 102 12.95 1.53 0.46
C TRP A 102 13.82 2.07 1.58
N GLN A 103 13.85 1.37 2.70
CA GLN A 103 14.78 1.66 3.80
C GLN A 103 16.15 1.08 3.48
N THR A 104 17.21 1.89 3.59
CA THR A 104 18.61 1.50 3.32
C THR A 104 19.54 2.09 4.37
N ALA A 105 20.70 1.47 4.61
CA ALA A 105 21.71 2.02 5.53
C ALA A 105 22.83 2.71 4.76
N TYR A 106 22.84 4.04 4.76
CA TYR A 106 23.88 4.82 4.08
C TYR A 106 24.56 5.85 4.97
N CYS A 107 25.83 6.10 4.69
CA CYS A 107 26.51 7.33 5.07
C CYS A 107 26.06 8.49 4.16
N ASP A 108 26.31 9.73 4.57
CA ASP A 108 25.81 10.90 3.83
C ASP A 108 26.36 11.02 2.38
N PRO A 109 27.66 10.75 2.12
CA PRO A 109 28.18 10.73 0.75
C PRO A 109 27.52 9.69 -0.15
N CYS A 110 27.41 8.43 0.31
CA CYS A 110 26.80 7.36 -0.47
C CYS A 110 25.31 7.60 -0.72
N PHE A 111 24.58 8.12 0.27
CA PHE A 111 23.17 8.48 0.09
C PHE A 111 23.00 9.56 -0.96
N LYS A 112 23.81 10.62 -0.92
CA LYS A 112 23.77 11.68 -1.91
C LYS A 112 24.08 11.16 -3.32
N SER A 113 25.11 10.34 -3.47
CA SER A 113 25.43 9.71 -4.77
C SER A 113 24.28 8.84 -5.30
N ALA A 114 23.65 8.05 -4.43
CA ALA A 114 22.50 7.22 -4.81
C ALA A 114 21.27 8.07 -5.18
N GLN A 115 21.05 9.20 -4.50
CA GLN A 115 20.01 10.17 -4.85
C GLN A 115 20.27 10.82 -6.21
N ASP A 116 21.50 11.31 -6.44
CA ASP A 116 21.89 11.95 -7.69
C ASP A 116 21.77 10.97 -8.87
N GLU A 117 22.20 9.73 -8.68
CA GLU A 117 22.05 8.68 -9.70
C GLU A 117 20.57 8.35 -9.97
N HIS A 118 19.74 8.28 -8.93
CA HIS A 118 18.31 8.07 -9.10
C HIS A 118 17.66 9.21 -9.90
N LEU A 119 17.95 10.47 -9.55
CA LEU A 119 17.43 11.63 -10.26
C LEU A 119 17.86 11.65 -11.72
N LYS A 120 19.13 11.28 -11.99
CA LYS A 120 19.64 11.13 -13.35
C LYS A 120 18.87 10.08 -14.13
N ARG A 121 18.67 8.88 -13.57
CA ARG A 121 17.88 7.81 -14.21
C ARG A 121 16.44 8.23 -14.47
N LEU A 122 15.81 8.95 -13.54
CA LEU A 122 14.46 9.49 -13.73
C LEU A 122 14.41 10.52 -14.87
N ALA A 123 15.41 11.39 -14.97
CA ALA A 123 15.50 12.35 -16.08
C ALA A 123 15.66 11.64 -17.43
N GLU A 124 16.49 10.60 -17.50
CA GLU A 124 16.69 9.79 -18.71
C GLU A 124 15.41 9.04 -19.12
N LEU A 125 14.69 8.45 -18.16
CA LEU A 125 13.39 7.82 -18.41
C LEU A 125 12.37 8.84 -18.92
N LYS A 126 12.27 10.02 -18.28
CA LYS A 126 11.37 11.09 -18.71
C LYS A 126 11.70 11.60 -20.10
N ALA A 127 12.98 11.71 -20.47
CA ALA A 127 13.40 12.09 -21.81
C ALA A 127 13.01 11.03 -22.85
N ARG A 128 13.21 9.74 -22.51
CA ARG A 128 12.79 8.62 -23.36
C ARG A 128 11.27 8.58 -23.57
N ASP A 129 10.49 8.84 -22.53
CA ASP A 129 9.03 8.90 -22.64
C ASP A 129 8.58 10.02 -23.58
N ILE A 130 9.28 11.17 -23.57
CA ILE A 130 9.04 12.28 -24.51
C ILE A 130 9.38 11.86 -25.94
N GLU A 131 10.54 11.24 -26.16
CA GLU A 131 11.00 10.81 -27.49
C GLU A 131 10.08 9.73 -28.10
N ASN A 132 9.63 8.78 -27.28
CA ASN A 132 8.79 7.67 -27.72
C ASN A 132 7.29 8.02 -27.82
N PHE A 133 6.89 9.21 -27.38
CA PHE A 133 5.48 9.58 -27.39
C PHE A 133 5.00 9.86 -28.81
N ASN A 134 4.10 9.00 -29.28
CA ASN A 134 3.54 9.04 -30.64
C ASN A 134 2.35 10.01 -30.79
N GLY A 135 2.05 10.85 -29.79
CA GLY A 135 0.89 11.75 -29.81
C GLY A 135 -0.45 11.09 -29.49
N LEU A 136 -0.48 9.79 -29.18
CA LEU A 136 -1.72 9.04 -28.99
C LEU A 136 -1.99 8.68 -27.53
N CYS A 137 -3.27 8.63 -27.18
CA CYS A 137 -3.77 8.13 -25.92
C CYS A 137 -3.51 6.62 -25.81
N PHE A 138 -2.89 6.21 -24.72
CA PHE A 138 -2.59 4.81 -24.39
C PHE A 138 -3.84 3.93 -24.29
N THR A 139 -4.97 4.50 -23.85
CA THR A 139 -6.21 3.73 -23.61
C THR A 139 -7.06 3.59 -24.86
N CYS A 140 -7.30 4.68 -25.60
CA CYS A 140 -8.26 4.68 -26.71
C CYS A 140 -7.65 5.02 -28.08
N SER A 141 -6.33 5.25 -28.15
CA SER A 141 -5.61 5.61 -29.38
C SER A 141 -6.04 6.92 -30.05
N SER A 142 -6.89 7.75 -29.42
CA SER A 142 -7.17 9.11 -29.89
C SER A 142 -5.95 10.01 -29.70
N THR A 143 -5.99 11.26 -30.17
CA THR A 143 -4.98 12.27 -29.81
C THR A 143 -4.91 12.40 -28.29
N GLY A 144 -3.69 12.43 -27.75
CA GLY A 144 -3.43 12.60 -26.32
C GLY A 144 -2.25 13.53 -26.05
N THR A 145 -1.98 13.76 -24.77
CA THR A 145 -0.79 14.46 -24.28
C THR A 145 -0.09 13.59 -23.25
N LEU A 146 1.22 13.75 -23.10
CA LEU A 146 1.98 13.10 -22.03
C LEU A 146 1.48 13.58 -20.66
N ARG A 147 1.03 12.66 -19.83
CA ARG A 147 0.60 12.90 -18.45
C ARG A 147 1.51 12.15 -17.48
N GLU A 148 1.74 12.72 -16.30
CA GLU A 148 2.50 12.07 -15.22
C GLU A 148 1.57 11.12 -14.44
N LEU A 149 1.99 9.86 -14.28
CA LEU A 149 1.33 8.82 -13.50
C LEU A 149 2.17 8.50 -12.26
N GLY A 150 2.09 9.36 -11.25
CA GLY A 150 2.93 9.26 -10.05
C GLY A 150 4.39 9.63 -10.31
N ASN A 151 5.30 9.10 -9.49
CA ASN A 151 6.68 9.59 -9.43
C ASN A 151 7.58 9.14 -10.60
N GLU A 152 7.23 8.07 -11.31
CA GLU A 152 8.20 7.38 -12.18
C GLU A 152 7.71 7.06 -13.61
N VAL A 153 6.43 7.27 -13.93
CA VAL A 153 5.87 6.85 -15.23
C VAL A 153 5.15 8.01 -15.91
N ARG A 154 5.41 8.23 -17.20
CA ARG A 154 4.56 9.06 -18.04
C ARG A 154 3.92 8.23 -19.14
N ARG A 155 2.67 8.57 -19.50
CA ARG A 155 2.00 7.96 -20.65
C ARG A 155 1.13 8.99 -21.36
N GLY A 156 0.90 8.77 -22.65
CA GLY A 156 -0.05 9.54 -23.42
C GLY A 156 -1.49 9.28 -22.99
N TYR A 157 -2.25 10.33 -22.66
CA TYR A 157 -3.69 10.23 -22.45
C TYR A 157 -4.44 11.39 -23.10
N CYS A 158 -5.64 11.10 -23.62
CA CYS A 158 -6.64 12.14 -23.81
C CYS A 158 -7.28 12.49 -22.46
N ASP A 159 -7.89 13.67 -22.36
CA ASP A 159 -8.45 14.17 -21.09
C ASP A 159 -9.46 13.20 -20.46
N PRO A 160 -10.44 12.62 -21.21
CA PRO A 160 -11.39 11.69 -20.62
C PRO A 160 -10.74 10.41 -20.06
N CYS A 161 -9.74 9.86 -20.76
CA CYS A 161 -9.06 8.65 -20.29
C CYS A 161 -8.12 8.94 -19.11
N TYR A 162 -7.54 10.14 -19.03
CA TYR A 162 -6.75 10.55 -17.89
C TYR A 162 -7.61 10.79 -16.64
N GLU A 163 -8.73 11.49 -16.79
CA GLU A 163 -9.72 11.69 -15.71
C GLU A 163 -10.18 10.34 -15.16
N LYS A 164 -10.55 9.40 -16.04
CA LYS A 164 -10.94 8.05 -15.64
C LYS A 164 -9.81 7.32 -14.89
N HIS A 165 -8.57 7.42 -15.37
CA HIS A 165 -7.43 6.80 -14.69
C HIS A 165 -7.22 7.37 -13.28
N LEU A 166 -7.35 8.68 -13.10
CA LEU A 166 -7.25 9.32 -11.79
C LEU A 166 -8.36 8.82 -10.85
N LEU A 167 -9.60 8.73 -11.32
CA LEU A 167 -10.71 8.17 -10.55
C LEU A 167 -10.45 6.71 -10.15
N ASP A 168 -9.93 5.89 -11.07
CA ASP A 168 -9.54 4.51 -10.77
C ASP A 168 -8.42 4.43 -9.71
N GLN A 169 -7.43 5.33 -9.76
CA GLN A 169 -6.35 5.42 -8.77
C GLN A 169 -6.85 5.86 -7.40
N GLU A 170 -7.69 6.90 -7.34
CA GLU A 170 -8.35 7.33 -6.10
C GLU A 170 -9.13 6.18 -5.47
N PHE A 171 -9.90 5.46 -6.28
CA PHE A 171 -10.66 4.29 -5.85
C PHE A 171 -9.76 3.18 -5.29
N LEU A 172 -8.65 2.85 -5.97
CA LEU A 172 -7.70 1.84 -5.51
C LEU A 172 -7.03 2.24 -4.19
N ASN A 173 -6.65 3.51 -4.04
CA ASN A 173 -6.07 4.05 -2.82
C ASN A 173 -7.06 3.97 -1.64
N PHE A 174 -8.32 4.34 -1.89
CA PHE A 174 -9.38 4.22 -0.89
C PHE A 174 -9.64 2.75 -0.51
N ARG A 175 -9.71 1.85 -1.49
CA ARG A 175 -9.86 0.40 -1.27
C ARG A 175 -8.73 -0.18 -0.43
N GLY A 176 -7.48 0.17 -0.73
CA GLY A 176 -6.33 -0.23 0.07
C GLY A 176 -6.49 0.24 1.53
N GLY A 177 -6.95 1.47 1.72
CA GLY A 177 -7.23 2.05 3.03
C GLY A 177 -8.15 1.21 3.92
N LEU A 178 -9.11 0.44 3.38
CA LEU A 178 -10.04 -0.38 4.17
C LEU A 178 -9.35 -1.37 5.12
N PHE A 179 -8.13 -1.81 4.78
CA PHE A 179 -7.40 -2.77 5.58
C PHE A 179 -6.83 -2.17 6.87
N TRP A 180 -6.25 -0.96 6.80
CA TRP A 180 -5.50 -0.36 7.91
C TRP A 180 -6.13 0.91 8.50
N LYS A 181 -7.12 1.51 7.83
CA LYS A 181 -7.82 2.71 8.33
C LYS A 181 -9.01 2.33 9.21
N ASP A 182 -9.26 3.16 10.21
CA ASP A 182 -10.51 3.12 10.97
C ASP A 182 -11.66 3.82 10.21
N GLN A 183 -12.87 3.74 10.76
CA GLN A 183 -14.06 4.31 10.13
C GLN A 183 -14.00 5.84 10.04
N GLU A 184 -13.41 6.52 11.01
CA GLU A 184 -13.36 7.98 11.01
C GLU A 184 -12.40 8.47 9.93
N GLN A 185 -11.24 7.85 9.79
CA GLN A 185 -10.30 8.12 8.70
C GLN A 185 -10.96 7.93 7.33
N LEU A 186 -11.72 6.86 7.14
CA LEU A 186 -12.45 6.62 5.90
C LEU A 186 -13.57 7.66 5.67
N ARG A 187 -14.27 8.11 6.72
CA ARG A 187 -15.27 9.19 6.63
C ARG A 187 -14.64 10.51 6.20
N GLN A 188 -13.48 10.84 6.76
CA GLN A 188 -12.77 12.07 6.40
C GLN A 188 -12.30 12.05 4.94
N GLU A 189 -11.85 10.91 4.43
CA GLU A 189 -11.50 10.77 3.00
C GLU A 189 -12.70 10.90 2.07
N ILE A 190 -13.85 10.33 2.45
CA ILE A 190 -15.11 10.54 1.72
C ILE A 190 -15.48 12.02 1.73
N LEU A 191 -15.43 12.70 2.88
CA LEU A 191 -15.75 14.12 2.97
C LEU A 191 -14.81 14.99 2.13
N GLN A 192 -13.52 14.66 2.13
CA GLN A 192 -12.51 15.37 1.36
C GLN A 192 -12.76 15.23 -0.15
N ARG A 193 -13.16 14.05 -0.62
CA ARG A 193 -13.43 13.80 -2.05
C ARG A 193 -14.80 14.28 -2.50
N PHE A 194 -15.82 14.12 -1.66
CA PHE A 194 -17.22 14.43 -1.94
C PHE A 194 -17.71 15.53 -1.00
N SER A 195 -17.06 16.70 -1.06
CA SER A 195 -17.40 17.84 -0.18
C SER A 195 -18.85 18.30 -0.32
N TRP A 196 -19.50 18.04 -1.45
CA TRP A 196 -20.93 18.31 -1.64
C TRP A 196 -21.84 17.45 -0.75
N ALA A 197 -21.37 16.29 -0.27
CA ALA A 197 -22.10 15.39 0.64
C ALA A 197 -22.03 15.82 2.11
N GLU A 198 -21.32 16.91 2.40
CA GLU A 198 -21.24 17.52 3.72
C GLU A 198 -22.63 17.91 4.26
N VAL A 199 -22.85 17.70 5.56
CA VAL A 199 -24.09 18.15 6.22
C VAL A 199 -24.12 19.67 6.22
N LYS A 200 -25.23 20.24 5.74
CA LYS A 200 -25.46 21.69 5.74
C LYS A 200 -26.32 22.10 6.95
N ASN A 201 -26.12 23.33 7.44
CA ASN A 201 -27.05 23.95 8.40
C ASN A 201 -28.23 24.61 7.68
N ASP A 202 -29.16 25.18 8.44
CA ASP A 202 -30.38 25.83 7.91
C ASP A 202 -30.06 27.00 6.95
N ASN A 203 -28.86 27.57 7.06
CA ASN A 203 -28.37 28.64 6.19
C ASN A 203 -27.62 28.12 4.94
N GLY A 204 -27.54 26.81 4.74
CA GLY A 204 -26.85 26.17 3.62
C GLY A 204 -25.33 26.03 3.79
N ASN A 205 -24.75 26.44 4.93
CA ASN A 205 -23.31 26.32 5.18
C ASN A 205 -22.94 24.91 5.65
N GLY A 206 -21.83 24.39 5.14
CA GLY A 206 -21.25 23.12 5.57
C GLY A 206 -20.87 23.09 7.06
N LYS A 207 -21.09 21.96 7.72
CA LYS A 207 -20.81 21.75 9.16
C LYS A 207 -19.47 21.06 9.46
N GLY A 208 -18.70 20.69 8.45
CA GLY A 208 -17.40 20.03 8.52
C GLY A 208 -17.48 18.51 8.72
N TYR A 209 -18.66 17.90 8.53
CA TYR A 209 -18.84 16.45 8.71
C TYR A 209 -19.92 15.87 7.79
N LEU A 210 -19.80 14.58 7.50
CA LEU A 210 -20.82 13.78 6.79
C LEU A 210 -21.96 13.36 7.72
N ALA A 211 -23.11 13.06 7.13
CA ALA A 211 -24.24 12.47 7.82
C ALA A 211 -23.85 11.18 8.60
N PRO A 212 -24.63 10.76 9.61
CA PRO A 212 -24.31 9.57 10.38
C PRO A 212 -24.24 8.31 9.52
N PHE A 213 -23.12 7.57 9.62
CA PHE A 213 -22.93 6.26 9.01
C PHE A 213 -23.01 5.20 10.12
N PHE A 214 -24.15 4.54 10.27
CA PHE A 214 -24.39 3.44 11.19
C PHE A 214 -24.22 2.09 10.47
N CYS A 215 -23.07 1.89 9.84
CA CYS A 215 -22.70 0.67 9.12
C CYS A 215 -21.21 0.37 9.30
N ASN A 216 -20.80 -0.88 9.06
CA ASN A 216 -19.41 -1.29 9.20
C ASN A 216 -18.55 -0.87 7.99
N LYS A 217 -17.22 -0.82 8.20
CA LYS A 217 -16.26 -0.22 7.26
C LYS A 217 -16.22 -0.89 5.88
N GLY A 218 -16.58 -2.17 5.78
CA GLY A 218 -16.56 -2.91 4.52
C GLY A 218 -17.51 -2.34 3.46
N TRP A 219 -18.54 -1.58 3.85
CA TRP A 219 -19.45 -0.92 2.90
C TRP A 219 -19.01 0.47 2.47
N PHE A 220 -17.95 1.04 3.05
CA PHE A 220 -17.45 2.35 2.64
C PHE A 220 -17.03 2.36 1.17
N LEU A 221 -16.58 1.22 0.63
CA LEU A 221 -16.27 1.09 -0.79
C LEU A 221 -17.51 1.25 -1.68
N LEU A 222 -18.65 0.76 -1.23
CA LEU A 222 -19.93 0.92 -1.92
C LEU A 222 -20.39 2.36 -1.84
N ILE A 223 -20.26 3.00 -0.68
CA ILE A 223 -20.58 4.42 -0.49
C ILE A 223 -19.72 5.28 -1.43
N TRP A 224 -18.40 5.06 -1.47
CA TRP A 224 -17.50 5.77 -2.37
C TRP A 224 -17.97 5.69 -3.83
N ARG A 225 -18.22 4.47 -4.32
CA ARG A 225 -18.65 4.27 -5.72
C ARG A 225 -20.04 4.85 -6.00
N MET A 226 -20.96 4.76 -5.04
CA MET A 226 -22.28 5.37 -5.13
C MET A 226 -22.18 6.88 -5.31
N LEU A 227 -21.35 7.55 -4.50
CA LEU A 227 -21.15 8.99 -4.62
C LEU A 227 -20.46 9.38 -5.93
N SER A 228 -19.49 8.58 -6.40
CA SER A 228 -18.89 8.79 -7.73
C SER A 228 -19.90 8.68 -8.87
N GLU A 229 -20.78 7.67 -8.85
CA GLU A 229 -21.82 7.52 -9.89
C GLU A 229 -22.85 8.65 -9.83
N ILE A 230 -23.17 9.17 -8.64
CA ILE A 230 -24.02 10.35 -8.49
C ILE A 230 -23.35 11.58 -9.13
N GLU A 231 -22.07 11.83 -8.86
CA GLU A 231 -21.33 12.95 -9.50
C GLU A 231 -21.34 12.84 -11.03
N GLU A 232 -21.08 11.63 -11.56
CA GLU A 232 -21.12 11.36 -13.00
C GLU A 232 -22.50 11.64 -13.59
N LEU A 233 -23.57 11.19 -12.93
CA LEU A 233 -24.95 11.47 -13.35
C LEU A 233 -25.23 12.97 -13.49
N PHE A 234 -24.86 13.77 -12.49
CA PHE A 234 -25.06 15.23 -12.54
C PHE A 234 -24.18 15.89 -13.62
N LYS A 235 -22.92 15.43 -13.78
CA LYS A 235 -22.01 15.90 -14.84
C LYS A 235 -22.60 15.60 -16.24
N GLU A 236 -23.09 14.39 -16.48
CA GLU A 236 -23.70 13.99 -17.75
C GLU A 236 -24.96 14.78 -18.09
N LYS A 237 -25.77 15.13 -17.08
CA LYS A 237 -26.96 15.97 -17.25
C LYS A 237 -26.64 17.46 -17.33
N ASN A 238 -25.38 17.85 -17.10
CA ASN A 238 -24.94 19.24 -17.00
C ASN A 238 -25.75 20.03 -15.96
N LEU A 239 -25.92 19.43 -14.77
CA LEU A 239 -26.68 19.98 -13.65
C LEU A 239 -25.76 20.19 -12.43
N PRO A 240 -26.02 21.22 -11.60
CA PRO A 240 -25.32 21.34 -10.31
C PRO A 240 -25.74 20.17 -9.40
N ILE A 241 -24.79 19.64 -8.63
CA ILE A 241 -25.08 18.55 -7.68
C ILE A 241 -26.08 19.04 -6.64
N ASP A 242 -27.24 18.38 -6.60
CA ASP A 242 -28.33 18.63 -5.69
C ASP A 242 -28.73 17.31 -5.02
N VAL A 243 -27.94 16.94 -4.01
CA VAL A 243 -28.12 15.69 -3.27
C VAL A 243 -27.81 15.93 -1.80
N HIS A 244 -28.72 15.49 -0.94
CA HIS A 244 -28.59 15.53 0.51
C HIS A 244 -28.64 14.11 1.06
N ILE A 245 -27.55 13.67 1.69
CA ILE A 245 -27.49 12.40 2.40
C ILE A 245 -27.94 12.67 3.85
N ASN A 246 -29.03 12.04 4.27
CA ASN A 246 -29.59 12.19 5.59
C ASN A 246 -29.00 11.18 6.57
N GLU A 247 -28.82 9.93 6.13
CA GLU A 247 -28.27 8.83 6.95
C GLU A 247 -27.84 7.68 6.05
N VAL A 248 -26.78 6.97 6.45
CA VAL A 248 -26.45 5.63 5.92
C VAL A 248 -26.47 4.66 7.08
N SER A 249 -27.24 3.57 7.00
CA SER A 249 -27.34 2.61 8.11
C SER A 249 -27.50 1.17 7.67
N GLU A 250 -27.07 0.23 8.52
CA GLU A 250 -27.41 -1.19 8.37
C GLU A 250 -28.86 -1.42 8.83
N LYS A 251 -29.71 -1.96 7.96
CA LYS A 251 -31.07 -2.42 8.29
C LYS A 251 -31.29 -3.80 7.68
N TYR A 252 -31.67 -4.77 8.52
CA TYR A 252 -31.99 -6.14 8.09
C TYR A 252 -30.88 -6.82 7.28
N GLY A 253 -29.62 -6.51 7.60
CA GLY A 253 -28.47 -7.07 6.89
C GLY A 253 -28.16 -6.42 5.54
N GLU A 254 -28.75 -5.26 5.26
CA GLU A 254 -28.53 -4.50 4.02
C GLU A 254 -28.18 -3.05 4.37
N MET A 255 -27.41 -2.39 3.51
CA MET A 255 -27.19 -0.95 3.59
C MET A 255 -28.48 -0.23 3.18
N ARG A 256 -28.86 0.77 3.96
CA ARG A 256 -29.91 1.75 3.64
C ARG A 256 -29.32 3.14 3.57
N VAL A 257 -29.63 3.86 2.51
CA VAL A 257 -29.17 5.22 2.27
C VAL A 257 -30.39 6.12 2.14
N TRP A 258 -30.57 6.99 3.12
CA TRP A 258 -31.62 8.00 3.09
C TRP A 258 -31.09 9.23 2.37
N VAL A 259 -31.58 9.47 1.16
CA VAL A 259 -31.15 10.58 0.30
C VAL A 259 -32.34 11.42 -0.14
N SER A 260 -32.12 12.70 -0.40
CA SER A 260 -33.07 13.58 -1.09
C SER A 260 -32.39 14.38 -2.18
N SER A 261 -33.10 14.61 -3.27
CA SER A 261 -32.71 15.44 -4.42
C SER A 261 -33.98 16.08 -4.98
N ASP A 262 -33.94 17.38 -5.26
CA ASP A 262 -35.06 18.14 -5.81
C ASP A 262 -35.01 18.14 -7.36
N ILE A 263 -33.83 17.95 -7.95
CA ILE A 263 -33.64 18.06 -9.40
C ILE A 263 -33.95 16.76 -10.15
N ILE A 264 -33.36 15.62 -9.74
CA ILE A 264 -33.49 14.32 -10.42
C ILE A 264 -33.67 13.15 -9.44
N PRO A 265 -34.70 13.17 -8.58
CA PRO A 265 -34.87 12.21 -7.48
C PRO A 265 -34.86 10.75 -7.92
N ASP A 266 -35.60 10.40 -8.98
CA ASP A 266 -35.74 9.01 -9.43
C ASP A 266 -34.41 8.41 -9.93
N LEU A 267 -33.58 9.22 -10.60
CA LEU A 267 -32.27 8.78 -11.11
C LEU A 267 -31.26 8.60 -9.97
N VAL A 268 -31.27 9.52 -9.00
CA VAL A 268 -30.45 9.41 -7.79
C VAL A 268 -30.87 8.18 -6.99
N GLN A 269 -32.17 7.96 -6.80
CA GLN A 269 -32.68 6.79 -6.09
C GLN A 269 -32.31 5.48 -6.82
N GLY A 270 -32.35 5.46 -8.16
CA GLY A 270 -31.91 4.29 -8.93
C GLY A 270 -30.44 3.92 -8.69
N ILE A 271 -29.54 4.89 -8.51
CA ILE A 271 -28.15 4.64 -8.13
C ILE A 271 -28.08 4.11 -6.69
N VAL A 272 -28.80 4.72 -5.76
CA VAL A 272 -28.86 4.25 -4.37
C VAL A 272 -29.33 2.80 -4.29
N ASP A 273 -30.45 2.46 -4.93
CA ASP A 273 -31.03 1.12 -4.93
C ASP A 273 -30.06 0.06 -5.45
N LYS A 274 -29.27 0.40 -6.47
CA LYS A 274 -28.20 -0.47 -7.00
C LYS A 274 -27.16 -0.78 -5.91
N TYR A 275 -26.70 0.22 -5.17
CA TYR A 275 -25.69 0.04 -4.13
C TYR A 275 -26.22 -0.61 -2.86
N GLU A 276 -27.46 -0.32 -2.47
CA GLU A 276 -28.15 -1.06 -1.41
C GLU A 276 -28.25 -2.56 -1.77
N LYS A 277 -28.61 -2.88 -3.02
CA LYS A 277 -28.66 -4.28 -3.48
C LYS A 277 -27.28 -4.95 -3.46
N LEU A 278 -26.23 -4.24 -3.88
CA LEU A 278 -24.85 -4.75 -3.85
C LEU A 278 -24.35 -5.02 -2.43
N SER A 279 -24.82 -4.24 -1.45
CA SER A 279 -24.42 -4.43 -0.05
C SER A 279 -24.72 -5.83 0.48
N ARG A 280 -25.75 -6.49 -0.06
CA ARG A 280 -26.21 -7.85 0.33
C ARG A 280 -25.25 -8.96 -0.04
N GLU A 281 -24.35 -8.67 -0.97
CA GLU A 281 -23.34 -9.61 -1.47
C GLU A 281 -21.93 -9.10 -1.11
N THR A 282 -21.82 -8.09 -0.24
CA THR A 282 -20.57 -7.43 0.11
C THR A 282 -20.35 -7.54 1.61
N CYS A 283 -19.26 -8.17 2.02
CA CYS A 283 -18.88 -8.32 3.41
C CYS A 283 -18.85 -6.97 4.12
N LYS A 284 -19.63 -6.80 5.18
CA LYS A 284 -19.70 -5.53 5.92
C LYS A 284 -18.42 -5.15 6.68
N GLU A 285 -17.50 -6.09 6.88
CA GLU A 285 -16.22 -5.84 7.56
C GLU A 285 -15.10 -5.42 6.62
N CYS A 286 -14.97 -6.06 5.45
CA CYS A 286 -13.83 -5.84 4.55
C CYS A 286 -14.17 -5.42 3.12
N GLY A 287 -15.44 -5.48 2.72
CA GLY A 287 -15.87 -5.10 1.36
C GLY A 287 -15.62 -6.16 0.28
N GLU A 288 -15.08 -7.33 0.62
CA GLU A 288 -14.98 -8.47 -0.28
C GLU A 288 -16.33 -9.17 -0.46
N LYS A 289 -16.44 -10.11 -1.41
CA LYS A 289 -17.68 -10.86 -1.63
C LYS A 289 -18.13 -11.56 -0.34
N GLY A 290 -19.34 -11.23 0.10
CA GLY A 290 -19.99 -11.80 1.28
C GLY A 290 -21.16 -12.71 0.90
N SER A 291 -21.65 -13.48 1.88
CA SER A 291 -22.87 -14.26 1.74
C SER A 291 -23.73 -14.15 3.00
N ASN A 292 -25.04 -14.19 2.83
CA ASN A 292 -26.02 -14.16 3.93
C ASN A 292 -26.39 -15.58 4.42
N GLN A 293 -25.47 -16.54 4.29
CA GLN A 293 -25.78 -17.92 4.66
C GLN A 293 -25.85 -18.05 6.20
N ASN A 294 -27.05 -18.38 6.68
CA ASN A 294 -27.37 -18.91 8.02
C ASN A 294 -27.42 -17.96 9.23
N VAL A 295 -27.29 -16.64 9.05
CA VAL A 295 -27.55 -15.68 10.14
C VAL A 295 -28.46 -14.57 9.60
N LYS A 296 -29.50 -14.16 10.34
CA LYS A 296 -30.30 -12.95 10.03
C LYS A 296 -29.49 -11.67 10.29
N SER A 297 -28.24 -11.63 9.83
CA SER A 297 -27.30 -10.53 9.98
C SER A 297 -26.74 -10.15 8.62
N ALA A 298 -26.14 -8.96 8.54
CA ALA A 298 -25.45 -8.50 7.34
C ALA A 298 -24.41 -9.51 6.79
N PRO A 299 -24.12 -9.44 5.48
CA PRO A 299 -23.19 -10.34 4.81
C PRO A 299 -21.80 -10.29 5.40
N TYR A 300 -21.24 -11.47 5.61
CA TYR A 300 -19.84 -11.68 5.93
C TYR A 300 -19.19 -12.51 4.81
N CYS A 301 -17.89 -12.29 4.58
CA CYS A 301 -17.08 -13.30 3.90
C CYS A 301 -16.79 -14.44 4.89
N GLU A 302 -16.42 -15.61 4.40
CA GLU A 302 -16.20 -16.80 5.23
C GLU A 302 -15.26 -16.55 6.43
N PRO A 303 -14.09 -15.89 6.29
CA PRO A 303 -13.24 -15.57 7.42
C PRO A 303 -13.93 -14.72 8.51
N HIS A 304 -14.67 -13.68 8.10
CA HIS A 304 -15.36 -12.81 9.06
C HIS A 304 -16.61 -13.47 9.65
N LEU A 305 -17.26 -14.38 8.92
CA LEU A 305 -18.36 -15.17 9.47
C LEU A 305 -17.88 -16.08 10.58
N ILE A 306 -16.76 -16.79 10.37
CA ILE A 306 -16.13 -17.63 11.40
C ILE A 306 -15.74 -16.79 12.62
N SER A 307 -15.11 -15.63 12.39
CA SER A 307 -14.73 -14.70 13.46
C SER A 307 -15.94 -14.24 14.27
N GLU A 308 -17.05 -13.90 13.60
CA GLU A 308 -18.27 -13.45 14.27
C GLU A 308 -18.95 -14.57 15.06
N LEU A 309 -19.05 -15.77 14.48
CA LEU A 309 -19.60 -16.95 15.17
C LEU A 309 -18.80 -17.30 16.43
N ASN A 310 -17.47 -17.19 16.37
CA ASN A 310 -16.59 -17.42 17.52
C ASN A 310 -16.77 -16.38 18.64
N ARG A 311 -17.28 -15.18 18.36
CA ARG A 311 -17.60 -14.17 19.39
C ARG A 311 -18.93 -14.42 20.09
N MET A 312 -19.79 -15.24 19.50
CA MET A 312 -21.12 -15.57 20.03
C MET A 312 -21.13 -16.78 20.96
N VAL A 313 -19.99 -17.47 21.11
CA VAL A 313 -19.76 -18.63 21.99
C VAL A 313 -18.96 -18.20 23.21
#